data_AF-A0AAV6HLA3-F1
#
_entry.id   AF-A0AAV6HLA3-F1
#
_cell.length_a   1.000
_cell.length_b   1.000
_cell.length_c   1.000
_cell.angle_alpha   90.00
_cell.angle_beta   90.00
_cell.angle_gamma   90.00
#
_symmetry.space_group_name_H-M   'P 1'
#
loop_
_entity.id
_entity.type
_entity.pdbx_description
1 polymer ?
#
loop_
_entity_poly.entity_id
_entity_poly.type
_entity_poly.pdbx_seq_one_letter_code
_entity_poly.pdbx_strand_id
1 'polypeptide(L)'
;MDSNWQSFLLRNLLDGMDVIRFYKPLPVCYNNCYLVELAKQRYPRIIHELNPENFLFELSLTDVDILCKSLFIPTKEVRSHFPAVGIPAKTHDMAGLYFTDEQNGEWRMKIVCFRGLFQLMMEDFITERNLVEGDTIRFYKADQPSLNSHHFLIGFVKGRGDPIESRTAAVNDSTDRGGNRKGDGEGGSSSGGRTRWKFGFGDCCMALKSNARTEESGTRK
;
A
#
# COMPACT_ATOMS: atom_id res chain seq x y z
N MET A 1 -5.86 9.51 42.38
CA MET A 1 -5.48 10.87 41.96
C MET A 1 -5.47 10.86 40.45
N ASP A 2 -6.58 11.23 39.83
CA ASP A 2 -6.64 11.33 38.38
C ASP A 2 -5.75 12.49 37.97
N SER A 3 -4.77 12.22 37.12
CA SER A 3 -3.87 13.26 36.63
C SER A 3 -4.71 14.32 35.90
N ASN A 4 -4.56 15.60 36.24
CA ASN A 4 -5.21 16.73 35.55
C ASN A 4 -5.05 16.67 34.01
N TRP A 5 -4.03 15.94 33.54
CA TRP A 5 -3.80 15.62 32.15
C TRP A 5 -4.95 14.86 31.48
N GLN A 6 -5.56 13.86 32.11
CA GLN A 6 -6.69 13.15 31.49
C GLN A 6 -7.88 14.08 31.25
N SER A 7 -8.19 14.94 32.22
CA SER A 7 -9.24 15.96 32.04
C SER A 7 -8.88 16.97 30.95
N PHE A 8 -7.60 17.33 30.81
CA PHE A 8 -7.12 18.20 29.73
C PHE A 8 -7.27 17.53 28.35
N LEU A 9 -6.86 16.27 28.21
CA LEU A 9 -7.00 15.51 26.95
C LEU A 9 -8.46 15.36 26.54
N LEU A 10 -9.34 14.99 27.48
CA LEU A 10 -10.77 14.84 27.24
C LEU A 10 -11.44 16.17 26.85
N ARG A 11 -11.15 17.27 27.56
CA ARG A 11 -11.73 18.59 27.26
C ARG A 11 -11.31 19.10 25.88
N ASN A 12 -10.10 18.77 25.44
CA ASN A 12 -9.59 19.18 24.15
C ASN A 12 -9.89 18.17 23.04
N LEU A 13 -10.51 17.03 23.32
CA LEU A 13 -10.81 15.97 22.35
C LEU A 13 -9.55 15.56 21.57
N LEU A 14 -8.45 15.36 22.29
CA LEU A 14 -7.19 14.96 21.67
C LEU A 14 -7.17 13.45 21.43
N ASP A 15 -6.79 13.04 20.22
CA ASP A 15 -6.57 11.63 19.86
C ASP A 15 -5.10 11.24 20.04
N GLY A 16 -4.78 9.95 19.98
CA GLY A 16 -3.43 9.41 20.19
C GLY A 16 -2.35 9.95 19.24
N MET A 17 -2.76 10.56 18.12
CA MET A 17 -1.86 11.13 17.11
C MET A 17 -1.72 12.66 17.22
N ASP A 18 -2.53 13.32 18.04
CA ASP A 18 -2.44 14.78 18.18
C ASP A 18 -1.14 15.19 18.87
N VAL A 19 -0.51 16.25 18.36
CA VAL A 19 0.77 16.73 18.90
C VAL A 19 0.53 17.92 19.82
N ILE A 20 1.00 17.79 21.06
CA ILE A 20 1.06 18.89 22.01
C ILE A 20 2.47 19.49 21.93
N ARG A 21 2.56 20.76 21.53
CA ARG A 21 3.84 21.47 21.46
C ARG A 21 3.95 22.46 22.62
N PHE A 22 5.13 22.53 23.20
CA PHE A 22 5.47 23.45 24.28
C PHE A 22 6.53 24.41 23.77
N TYR A 23 6.20 25.71 23.75
CA TYR A 23 7.11 26.76 23.33
C TYR A 23 7.52 27.61 24.52
N LYS A 24 8.80 28.01 24.55
CA LYS A 24 9.28 28.99 25.53
C LYS A 24 8.96 30.39 24.98
N PRO A 25 8.13 31.19 25.65
CA PRO A 25 7.76 32.52 25.16
C PRO A 25 8.98 33.45 25.12
N LEU A 26 9.02 34.31 24.11
CA LEU A 26 9.98 35.40 23.99
C LEU A 26 9.21 36.74 24.05
N PRO A 27 9.60 37.70 24.92
CA PRO A 27 10.69 37.64 25.90
C PRO A 27 10.46 36.60 27.01
N VAL A 28 11.53 36.11 27.63
CA VAL A 28 11.46 35.10 28.70
C VAL A 28 10.90 35.74 29.96
N CYS A 29 9.57 35.76 30.10
CA CYS A 29 8.95 36.49 31.20
C CYS A 29 9.04 35.76 32.55
N TYR A 30 9.10 34.42 32.60
CA TYR A 30 9.25 33.65 33.84
C TYR A 30 9.88 32.26 33.61
N ASN A 31 10.62 31.75 34.60
CA ASN A 31 11.07 30.36 34.62
C ASN A 31 9.82 29.45 34.75
N ASN A 32 9.68 28.47 33.86
CA ASN A 32 8.60 27.47 33.80
C ASN A 32 7.27 27.90 33.13
N CYS A 33 7.21 29.02 32.41
CA CYS A 33 6.07 29.31 31.54
C CYS A 33 6.29 28.73 30.14
N TYR A 34 5.32 27.94 29.66
CA TYR A 34 5.29 27.43 28.29
C TYR A 34 3.99 27.85 27.62
N LEU A 35 4.09 28.28 26.36
CA LEU A 35 2.94 28.38 25.48
C LEU A 35 2.64 26.98 24.95
N VAL A 36 1.44 26.50 25.20
CA VAL A 36 1.00 25.18 24.75
C VAL A 36 0.17 25.36 23.48
N GLU A 37 0.63 24.77 22.39
CA GLU A 37 -0.13 24.69 21.14
C GLU A 37 -0.66 23.26 20.98
N LEU A 38 -1.96 23.16 20.73
CA LEU A 38 -2.60 21.90 20.39
C LEU A 38 -2.70 21.79 18.88
N ALA A 39 -1.77 21.05 18.28
CA ALA A 39 -1.83 20.72 16.87
C ALA A 39 -2.74 19.50 16.70
N LYS A 40 -4.05 19.77 16.67
CA LYS A 40 -5.04 18.75 16.30
C LYS A 40 -4.73 18.26 14.90
N GLN A 41 -4.33 17.01 14.79
CA GLN A 41 -4.23 16.27 13.56
C GLN A 41 -5.66 15.96 13.09
N ARG A 42 -6.36 16.99 12.61
CA ARG A 42 -7.66 16.81 11.97
C ARG A 42 -7.46 15.87 10.77
N TYR A 43 -8.01 14.65 10.89
CA TYR A 43 -8.48 13.71 9.87
C TYR A 43 -8.04 13.89 8.41
N PRO A 44 -7.83 12.74 7.73
CA PRO A 44 -6.49 12.31 7.35
C PRO A 44 -5.76 13.46 6.64
N ARG A 45 -4.44 13.54 6.82
CA ARG A 45 -3.64 14.21 5.80
C ARG A 45 -3.93 13.47 4.50
N ILE A 46 -4.92 13.91 3.73
CA ILE A 46 -4.84 13.82 2.28
C ILE A 46 -3.49 14.43 2.04
N ILE A 47 -2.53 13.58 1.73
CA ILE A 47 -1.16 14.00 1.55
C ILE A 47 -1.25 15.05 0.45
N HIS A 48 -1.14 16.33 0.84
CA HIS A 48 -1.14 17.45 -0.11
C HIS A 48 -0.02 17.27 -1.14
N GLU A 49 0.94 16.39 -0.85
CA GLU A 49 2.07 16.00 -1.69
C GLU A 49 1.67 15.09 -2.86
N LEU A 50 0.43 14.56 -2.93
CA LEU A 50 -0.14 13.99 -4.17
C LEU A 50 -0.58 15.10 -5.15
N ASN A 51 0.23 16.16 -5.22
CA ASN A 51 0.07 17.28 -6.12
C ASN A 51 0.36 16.82 -7.55
N PRO A 52 -0.44 17.21 -8.56
CA PRO A 52 -0.13 16.97 -9.97
C PRO A 52 1.29 17.34 -10.39
N GLU A 53 1.92 18.31 -9.74
CA GLU A 53 3.32 18.70 -9.99
C GLU A 53 4.34 17.60 -9.67
N ASN A 54 4.00 16.68 -8.76
CA ASN A 54 4.83 15.55 -8.37
C ASN A 54 4.51 14.27 -9.11
N PHE A 55 3.51 14.30 -10.00
CA PHE A 55 3.10 13.13 -10.75
C PHE A 55 4.25 12.59 -11.61
N LEU A 56 4.51 11.29 -11.50
CA LEU A 56 5.53 10.61 -12.28
C LEU A 56 4.88 9.92 -13.47
N PHE A 57 4.03 8.93 -13.21
CA PHE A 57 3.30 8.16 -14.21
C PHE A 57 2.13 7.40 -13.56
N GLU A 58 1.26 6.83 -14.39
CA GLU A 58 0.16 5.96 -13.96
C GLU A 58 0.07 4.70 -14.82
N LEU A 59 -0.46 3.63 -14.24
CA LEU A 59 -0.63 2.33 -14.90
C LEU A 59 -1.98 1.73 -14.49
N SER A 60 -2.77 1.30 -15.47
CA SER A 60 -4.00 0.55 -15.23
C SER A 60 -3.67 -0.92 -14.95
N LEU A 61 -4.27 -1.49 -13.92
CA LEU A 61 -4.12 -2.89 -13.55
C LEU A 61 -4.81 -3.76 -14.58
N THR A 62 -4.07 -4.77 -15.07
CA THR A 62 -4.60 -5.84 -15.91
C THR A 62 -4.99 -7.05 -15.07
N ASP A 63 -5.76 -7.98 -15.63
CA ASP A 63 -6.01 -9.29 -15.02
C ASP A 63 -4.73 -10.00 -14.56
N VAL A 64 -3.66 -9.91 -15.36
CA VAL A 64 -2.37 -10.54 -15.04
C VAL A 64 -1.75 -9.89 -13.79
N ASP A 65 -1.86 -8.57 -13.64
CA ASP A 65 -1.31 -7.87 -12.48
C ASP A 65 -2.03 -8.26 -11.19
N ILE A 66 -3.36 -8.41 -11.25
CA ILE A 66 -4.20 -8.85 -10.13
C ILE A 66 -3.90 -10.29 -9.75
N LEU A 67 -3.79 -11.18 -10.75
CA LEU A 67 -3.51 -12.60 -10.55
C LEU A 67 -2.12 -12.81 -9.94
N CYS A 68 -1.11 -12.14 -10.47
CA CYS A 68 0.28 -12.27 -10.02
C CYS A 68 0.62 -11.38 -8.82
N LYS A 69 -0.32 -10.54 -8.35
CA LYS A 69 -0.14 -9.62 -7.22
C LYS A 69 1.07 -8.69 -7.40
N SER A 70 1.27 -8.26 -8.65
CA SER A 70 2.46 -7.53 -9.07
C SER A 70 2.14 -6.62 -10.25
N LEU A 71 2.82 -5.49 -10.36
CA LEU A 71 2.66 -4.57 -11.48
C LEU A 71 3.87 -4.61 -12.41
N PHE A 72 3.63 -4.79 -13.70
CA PHE A 72 4.68 -4.64 -14.72
C PHE A 72 4.90 -3.16 -15.06
N ILE A 73 6.10 -2.66 -14.72
CA ILE A 73 6.46 -1.26 -14.97
C ILE A 73 7.31 -1.18 -16.25
N PRO A 74 6.94 -0.32 -17.23
CA PRO A 74 7.75 -0.15 -18.42
C PRO A 74 9.17 0.29 -18.07
N THR A 75 10.16 -0.30 -18.74
CA THR A 75 11.59 -0.03 -18.51
C THR A 75 11.95 1.45 -18.61
N LYS A 76 11.26 2.20 -19.48
CA LYS A 76 11.44 3.65 -19.61
C LYS A 76 11.10 4.38 -18.31
N GLU A 77 9.97 4.04 -17.70
CA GLU A 77 9.50 4.67 -16.46
C GLU A 77 10.43 4.33 -15.29
N VAL A 78 10.87 3.07 -15.18
CA VAL A 78 11.82 2.67 -14.14
C VAL A 78 13.11 3.48 -14.21
N ARG A 79 13.70 3.61 -15.40
CA ARG A 79 14.96 4.34 -15.58
C ARG A 79 14.82 5.85 -15.38
N SER A 80 13.68 6.41 -15.73
CA SER A 80 13.38 7.84 -15.60
C SER A 80 13.15 8.23 -14.13
N HIS A 81 12.36 7.42 -13.41
CA HIS A 81 11.79 7.83 -12.12
C HIS A 81 12.38 7.10 -10.92
N PHE A 82 13.03 5.95 -11.14
CA PHE A 82 13.66 5.15 -10.09
C PHE A 82 15.17 4.98 -10.30
N PRO A 83 15.94 6.05 -10.62
CA PRO A 83 17.36 5.93 -10.97
C PRO A 83 18.20 5.41 -9.80
N ALA A 84 17.79 5.71 -8.56
CA ALA A 84 18.49 5.29 -7.34
C ALA A 84 18.43 3.78 -7.10
N VAL A 85 17.49 3.06 -7.72
CA VAL A 85 17.25 1.64 -7.45
C VAL A 85 18.44 0.78 -7.88
N GLY A 86 19.34 1.31 -8.71
CA GLY A 86 20.69 0.78 -8.86
C GLY A 86 20.75 -0.69 -9.26
N ILE A 87 19.68 -1.26 -9.83
CA ILE A 87 19.60 -2.69 -10.16
C ILE A 87 20.60 -2.95 -11.27
N PRO A 88 21.73 -3.62 -11.00
CA PRO A 88 22.69 -3.94 -12.03
C PRO A 88 22.02 -4.93 -12.98
N ALA A 89 22.15 -4.71 -14.29
CA ALA A 89 21.42 -5.48 -15.31
C ALA A 89 21.74 -7.00 -15.35
N LYS A 90 22.55 -7.53 -14.44
CA LYS A 90 23.16 -8.88 -14.53
C LYS A 90 22.96 -9.75 -13.30
N THR A 91 22.45 -9.20 -12.22
CA THR A 91 22.15 -9.91 -10.99
C THR A 91 20.64 -9.91 -10.85
N HIS A 92 20.04 -11.03 -10.44
CA HIS A 92 18.60 -11.14 -10.19
C HIS A 92 18.18 -10.30 -8.97
N ASP A 93 18.58 -9.03 -8.95
CA ASP A 93 18.56 -8.18 -7.80
C ASP A 93 17.15 -7.62 -7.61
N MET A 94 16.72 -7.75 -6.37
CA MET A 94 15.51 -7.14 -5.87
C MET A 94 15.93 -5.90 -5.10
N ALA A 95 15.26 -4.78 -5.36
CA ALA A 95 15.45 -3.56 -4.58
C ALA A 95 14.19 -3.26 -3.78
N GLY A 96 14.37 -2.88 -2.52
CA GLY A 96 13.27 -2.42 -1.67
C GLY A 96 12.91 -0.99 -1.98
N LEU A 97 11.61 -0.73 -2.14
CA LEU A 97 11.04 0.60 -2.29
C LEU A 97 10.06 0.85 -1.14
N TYR A 98 9.98 2.12 -0.74
CA TYR A 98 9.03 2.58 0.26
C TYR A 98 8.01 3.48 -0.42
N PHE A 99 6.73 3.25 -0.15
CA PHE A 99 5.65 4.08 -0.64
C PHE A 99 4.80 4.57 0.52
N THR A 100 4.29 5.79 0.41
CA THR A 100 3.24 6.28 1.29
C THR A 100 2.00 6.63 0.47
N ASP A 101 0.84 6.17 0.92
CA ASP A 101 -0.42 6.42 0.21
C ASP A 101 -1.20 7.64 0.71
N GLU A 102 -2.33 7.96 0.07
CA GLU A 102 -3.16 9.10 0.43
C GLU A 102 -3.74 9.06 1.86
N GLN A 103 -3.72 7.89 2.51
CA GLN A 103 -4.15 7.69 3.90
C GLN A 103 -2.96 7.65 4.86
N ASN A 104 -1.76 7.99 4.39
CA ASN A 104 -0.51 7.90 5.12
C ASN A 104 -0.18 6.47 5.57
N GLY A 105 -0.69 5.47 4.84
CA GLY A 105 -0.26 4.07 4.97
C GLY A 105 1.12 3.90 4.35
N GLU A 106 2.02 3.22 5.06
CA GLU A 106 3.37 2.92 4.59
C GLU A 106 3.44 1.52 3.98
N TRP A 107 3.99 1.43 2.77
CA TRP A 107 4.06 0.20 2.00
C TRP A 107 5.50 -0.09 1.62
N ARG A 108 5.97 -1.28 2.01
CA ARG A 108 7.30 -1.76 1.63
C ARG A 108 7.19 -2.75 0.50
N MET A 109 7.48 -2.28 -0.71
CA MET A 109 7.40 -3.09 -1.92
C MET A 109 8.79 -3.46 -2.41
N LYS A 110 8.85 -4.41 -3.34
CA LYS A 110 10.12 -4.82 -3.96
C LYS A 110 9.97 -4.76 -5.47
N ILE A 111 10.94 -4.15 -6.13
CA ILE A 111 11.04 -4.16 -7.58
C ILE A 111 12.11 -5.16 -8.00
N VAL A 112 11.77 -6.01 -8.98
CA VAL A 112 12.64 -7.05 -9.52
C VAL A 112 12.81 -6.82 -11.02
N CYS A 113 14.03 -6.98 -11.52
CA CYS A 113 14.29 -7.01 -12.96
C CYS A 113 14.45 -8.46 -13.42
N PHE A 114 13.55 -8.95 -14.27
CA PHE A 114 13.62 -10.28 -14.84
C PHE A 114 13.58 -10.20 -16.37
N ARG A 115 14.66 -10.65 -17.02
CA ARG A 115 14.82 -10.63 -18.49
C ARG A 115 14.56 -9.24 -19.11
N GLY A 116 14.92 -8.17 -18.39
CA GLY A 116 14.74 -6.79 -18.85
C GLY A 116 13.34 -6.20 -18.62
N LEU A 117 12.43 -6.97 -18.01
CA LEU A 117 11.14 -6.49 -17.54
C LEU A 117 11.22 -6.18 -16.05
N PHE A 118 10.60 -5.08 -15.63
CA PHE A 118 10.54 -4.70 -14.23
C PHE A 118 9.17 -5.01 -13.66
N GLN A 119 9.18 -5.69 -12.52
CA GLN A 119 7.99 -6.13 -11.82
C GLN A 119 8.04 -5.61 -10.39
N LEU A 120 7.02 -4.85 -10.00
CA LEU A 120 6.84 -4.34 -8.65
C LEU A 120 5.90 -5.28 -7.89
N MET A 121 6.38 -5.92 -6.83
CA MET A 121 5.59 -6.83 -5.99
C MET A 121 4.75 -6.01 -5.00
N MET A 122 3.42 -6.10 -5.09
CA MET A 122 2.47 -5.24 -4.38
C MET A 122 1.32 -6.01 -3.73
N GLU A 123 1.55 -7.27 -3.33
CA GLU A 123 0.52 -8.19 -2.84
C GLU A 123 -0.32 -7.62 -1.69
N ASP A 124 0.33 -7.12 -0.65
CA ASP A 124 -0.33 -6.54 0.52
C ASP A 124 -1.18 -5.32 0.11
N PHE A 125 -0.62 -4.43 -0.73
CA PHE A 125 -1.31 -3.23 -1.19
C PHE A 125 -2.56 -3.53 -2.02
N ILE A 126 -2.45 -4.44 -3.02
CA ILE A 126 -3.58 -4.86 -3.86
C ILE A 126 -4.69 -5.46 -3.00
N THR A 127 -4.32 -6.30 -2.02
CA THR A 127 -5.28 -7.00 -1.17
C THR A 127 -5.96 -6.04 -0.20
N GLU A 128 -5.19 -5.23 0.54
CA GLU A 128 -5.75 -4.30 1.53
C GLU A 128 -6.56 -3.15 0.89
N ARG A 129 -6.18 -2.69 -0.30
CA ARG A 129 -6.93 -1.67 -1.05
C ARG A 129 -8.03 -2.25 -1.95
N ASN A 130 -8.24 -3.57 -1.89
CA ASN A 130 -9.23 -4.31 -2.68
C ASN A 130 -9.20 -3.92 -4.16
N LEU A 131 -8.00 -3.83 -4.73
CA LEU A 131 -7.81 -3.40 -6.12
C LEU A 131 -8.24 -4.50 -7.09
N VAL A 132 -8.86 -4.08 -8.20
CA VAL A 132 -9.38 -4.96 -9.24
C VAL A 132 -8.83 -4.55 -10.62
N GLU A 133 -9.07 -5.38 -11.64
CA GLU A 133 -8.73 -5.05 -13.01
C GLU A 133 -9.40 -3.72 -13.42
N GLY A 134 -8.66 -2.87 -14.14
CA GLY A 134 -9.11 -1.56 -14.59
C GLY A 134 -8.94 -0.44 -13.56
N ASP A 135 -8.66 -0.76 -12.29
CA ASP A 135 -8.17 0.24 -11.34
C ASP A 135 -6.83 0.81 -11.83
N THR A 136 -6.59 2.09 -11.58
CA THR A 136 -5.36 2.77 -12.02
C THR A 136 -4.50 3.13 -10.83
N ILE A 137 -3.23 2.71 -10.85
CA ILE A 137 -2.22 3.09 -9.86
C ILE A 137 -1.47 4.33 -10.36
N ARG A 138 -1.25 5.29 -9.48
CA ARG A 138 -0.51 6.53 -9.74
C ARG A 138 0.70 6.61 -8.85
N PHE A 139 1.82 7.01 -9.42
CA PHE A 139 3.08 7.18 -8.71
C PHE A 139 3.48 8.64 -8.69
N TYR A 140 3.95 9.11 -7.54
CA TYR A 140 4.37 10.50 -7.37
C TYR A 140 5.73 10.57 -6.65
N LYS A 141 6.42 11.69 -6.87
CA LYS A 141 7.62 12.05 -6.12
C LYS A 141 7.24 12.52 -4.72
N ALA A 142 8.02 12.16 -3.72
CA ALA A 142 7.91 12.78 -2.40
C ALA A 142 8.50 14.21 -2.45
N ASP A 143 7.74 15.20 -1.96
CA ASP A 143 8.14 16.62 -1.96
C ASP A 143 9.30 16.91 -1.03
N GLN A 144 9.29 16.27 0.15
CA GLN A 144 10.40 16.40 1.07
C GLN A 144 11.59 15.63 0.53
N PRO A 145 12.82 16.15 0.70
CA PRO A 145 14.02 15.33 0.64
C PRO A 145 13.92 14.33 1.78
N SER A 146 13.15 13.27 1.56
CA SER A 146 13.11 12.12 2.42
C SER A 146 14.56 11.66 2.54
N LEU A 147 14.97 11.34 3.76
CA LEU A 147 16.32 10.81 4.04
C LEU A 147 16.65 9.56 3.20
N ASN A 148 15.66 9.02 2.50
CA ASN A 148 15.75 7.84 1.67
C ASN A 148 15.32 8.15 0.23
N SER A 149 16.27 8.12 -0.70
CA SER A 149 16.04 8.25 -2.15
C SER A 149 15.15 7.16 -2.76
N HIS A 150 14.74 6.17 -1.97
CA HIS A 150 13.85 5.07 -2.36
C HIS A 150 12.41 5.25 -1.85
N HIS A 151 12.05 6.44 -1.36
CA HIS A 151 10.71 6.75 -0.89
C HIS A 151 9.92 7.53 -1.94
N PHE A 152 8.72 7.04 -2.24
CA PHE A 152 7.80 7.59 -3.22
C PHE A 152 6.40 7.70 -2.61
N LEU A 153 5.49 8.36 -3.32
CA LEU A 153 4.07 8.32 -2.98
C LEU A 153 3.32 7.46 -3.99
N ILE A 154 2.27 6.80 -3.51
CA ILE A 154 1.40 5.96 -4.33
C ILE A 154 -0.04 6.40 -4.12
N GLY A 155 -0.84 6.38 -5.17
CA GLY A 155 -2.27 6.55 -5.07
C GLY A 155 -2.97 5.62 -6.04
N PHE A 156 -4.29 5.50 -5.93
CA PHE A 156 -5.06 4.75 -6.90
C PHE A 156 -6.40 5.43 -7.21
N VAL A 157 -6.93 5.11 -8.38
CA VAL A 157 -8.27 5.51 -8.82
C VAL A 157 -9.01 4.24 -9.19
N LYS A 158 -10.19 4.05 -8.59
CA LYS A 158 -11.07 2.94 -8.94
C LYS A 158 -11.53 3.08 -10.38
N GLY A 159 -11.37 2.01 -11.16
CA GLY A 159 -11.84 1.94 -12.53
C GLY A 159 -13.36 2.07 -12.58
N ARG A 160 -13.90 2.48 -13.74
CA ARG A 160 -15.34 2.40 -14.05
C ARG A 160 -15.79 0.95 -14.30
N GLY A 161 -15.26 -0.01 -13.52
CA GLY A 161 -15.91 -1.30 -13.47
C GLY A 161 -17.33 -1.06 -13.01
N ASP A 162 -18.32 -1.63 -13.69
CA ASP A 162 -19.61 -1.84 -13.05
C ASP A 162 -19.28 -2.46 -11.71
N PRO A 163 -19.74 -1.89 -10.57
CA PRO A 163 -19.60 -2.56 -9.30
C PRO A 163 -20.22 -3.91 -9.57
N ILE A 164 -19.39 -4.94 -9.70
CA ILE A 164 -19.83 -6.31 -9.58
C ILE A 164 -20.28 -6.29 -8.15
N GLU A 165 -21.55 -5.94 -7.96
CA GLU A 165 -22.24 -6.13 -6.72
C GLU A 165 -21.87 -7.56 -6.42
N SER A 166 -21.03 -7.72 -5.41
CA SER A 166 -21.01 -8.90 -4.59
C SER A 166 -22.40 -8.95 -3.95
N ARG A 167 -23.44 -9.15 -4.79
CA ARG A 167 -24.56 -10.03 -4.55
C ARG A 167 -23.89 -11.35 -4.21
N THR A 168 -23.45 -11.43 -2.96
CA THR A 168 -23.86 -12.53 -2.10
C THR A 168 -25.33 -12.73 -2.44
N ALA A 169 -25.58 -13.65 -3.37
CA ALA A 169 -26.85 -14.28 -3.48
C ALA A 169 -27.14 -14.71 -2.04
N ALA A 170 -28.04 -14.00 -1.39
CA ALA A 170 -28.79 -14.57 -0.30
C ALA A 170 -29.42 -15.81 -0.92
N VAL A 171 -28.70 -16.92 -0.79
CA VAL A 171 -29.27 -18.25 -0.93
C VAL A 171 -30.30 -18.25 0.18
N ASN A 172 -31.53 -17.92 -0.20
CA ASN A 172 -32.71 -18.18 0.59
C ASN A 172 -32.78 -19.70 0.68
N ASP A 173 -32.00 -20.28 1.60
CA ASP A 173 -32.11 -21.67 2.00
C ASP A 173 -33.36 -21.78 2.88
N SER A 174 -34.51 -21.68 2.23
CA SER A 174 -35.77 -22.16 2.79
C SER A 174 -35.84 -23.68 2.58
N THR A 175 -34.98 -24.41 3.29
CA THR A 175 -35.29 -25.79 3.68
C THR A 175 -35.64 -25.83 5.16
N ASP A 176 -36.94 -25.68 5.38
CA ASP A 176 -37.64 -26.20 6.56
C ASP A 176 -37.31 -27.70 6.73
N ARG A 177 -36.40 -28.02 7.66
CA ARG A 177 -36.34 -29.33 8.30
C ARG A 177 -35.98 -29.17 9.77
N GLY A 178 -37.02 -29.24 10.60
CA GLY A 178 -36.92 -29.37 12.04
C GLY A 178 -36.00 -30.51 12.48
N GLY A 179 -35.26 -30.26 13.56
CA GLY A 179 -34.29 -31.21 14.10
C GLY A 179 -33.86 -30.81 15.50
N ASN A 180 -34.76 -31.04 16.46
CA ASN A 180 -34.59 -30.84 17.89
C ASN A 180 -33.48 -31.75 18.45
N ARG A 181 -32.29 -31.24 18.82
CA ARG A 181 -31.36 -31.92 19.75
C ARG A 181 -30.60 -30.95 20.65
N LYS A 182 -30.96 -31.02 21.93
CA LYS A 182 -30.18 -30.64 23.12
C LYS A 182 -28.82 -31.34 23.12
N GLY A 183 -27.76 -30.61 23.42
CA GLY A 183 -26.44 -31.15 23.66
C GLY A 183 -25.59 -30.12 24.39
N ASP A 184 -25.57 -30.24 25.72
CA ASP A 184 -24.68 -29.53 26.63
C ASP A 184 -23.24 -30.07 26.51
N GLY A 185 -22.23 -29.21 26.66
CA GLY A 185 -20.82 -29.60 26.77
C GLY A 185 -19.89 -28.48 26.27
N GLU A 186 -19.47 -27.59 27.17
CA GLU A 186 -18.18 -27.65 27.89
C GLU A 186 -16.95 -27.26 27.04
N GLY A 187 -16.36 -26.13 27.44
CA GLY A 187 -14.94 -26.04 27.77
C GLY A 187 -13.92 -26.13 26.62
N GLY A 188 -13.29 -25.00 26.29
CA GLY A 188 -12.12 -25.03 25.42
C GLY A 188 -11.40 -23.70 25.28
N SER A 189 -10.70 -23.29 26.35
CA SER A 189 -9.61 -22.31 26.26
C SER A 189 -8.54 -22.79 25.26
N SER A 190 -8.06 -21.94 24.35
CA SER A 190 -6.61 -21.86 24.05
C SER A 190 -6.22 -20.75 23.05
N SER A 191 -5.25 -19.97 23.53
CA SER A 191 -4.09 -19.39 22.83
C SER A 191 -4.27 -18.67 21.49
N GLY A 192 -4.13 -17.35 21.57
CA GLY A 192 -3.71 -16.52 20.43
C GLY A 192 -2.33 -16.94 19.92
N GLY A 193 -2.32 -17.64 18.80
CA GLY A 193 -1.13 -17.87 17.98
C GLY A 193 -0.95 -16.71 17.01
N ARG A 194 0.06 -15.86 17.24
CA ARG A 194 0.57 -14.95 16.22
C ARG A 194 1.13 -15.79 15.07
N THR A 195 0.45 -15.77 13.93
CA THR A 195 0.89 -16.42 12.69
C THR A 195 2.18 -15.78 12.20
N ARG A 196 3.27 -16.54 12.34
CA ARG A 196 4.55 -16.28 11.69
C ARG A 196 4.39 -16.72 10.23
N TRP A 197 4.14 -15.76 9.33
CA TRP A 197 4.06 -16.02 7.89
C TRP A 197 5.41 -16.52 7.37
N LYS A 198 5.50 -17.82 7.08
CA LYS A 198 6.55 -18.40 6.24
C LYS A 198 6.06 -18.28 4.80
N PHE A 199 6.61 -17.34 4.05
CA PHE A 199 6.40 -17.23 2.61
C PHE A 199 7.06 -18.43 1.91
N GLY A 200 6.24 -19.41 1.52
CA GLY A 200 6.58 -20.30 0.42
C GLY A 200 6.25 -19.55 -0.86
N PHE A 201 7.27 -19.13 -1.60
CA PHE A 201 7.12 -18.68 -2.98
C PHE A 201 6.66 -19.89 -3.81
N GLY A 202 5.35 -20.11 -3.87
CA GLY A 202 4.74 -21.09 -4.74
C GLY A 202 4.96 -20.68 -6.19
N ASP A 203 5.46 -21.61 -6.98
CA ASP A 203 5.82 -21.49 -8.39
C ASP A 203 4.66 -20.93 -9.25
N CYS A 204 4.56 -19.61 -9.35
CA CYS A 204 3.84 -18.96 -10.43
C CYS A 204 4.78 -18.88 -11.65
N CYS A 205 5.21 -20.03 -12.16
CA CYS A 205 5.96 -20.12 -13.40
C CYS A 205 5.01 -19.85 -14.58
N MET A 206 4.79 -18.57 -14.90
CA MET A 206 4.15 -18.19 -16.14
C MET A 206 5.08 -18.54 -17.31
N ALA A 207 4.76 -19.64 -18.00
CA ALA A 207 5.33 -19.97 -19.29
C ALA A 207 4.83 -18.96 -20.33
N LEU A 208 5.50 -17.80 -20.41
CA LEU A 208 5.27 -16.84 -21.49
C LEU A 208 5.71 -17.48 -22.82
N LYS A 209 4.74 -17.84 -23.66
CA LYS A 209 4.97 -18.26 -25.05
C LYS A 209 5.57 -17.07 -25.81
N SER A 210 6.88 -17.08 -26.00
CA SER A 210 7.56 -16.16 -26.91
C SER A 210 7.21 -16.54 -28.36
N ASN A 211 6.35 -15.75 -29.00
CA ASN A 211 6.21 -15.81 -30.46
C ASN A 211 7.43 -15.14 -31.08
N ALA A 212 8.49 -15.93 -31.28
CA ALA A 212 9.64 -15.52 -32.07
C ALA A 212 9.21 -15.43 -33.55
N ARG A 213 9.04 -14.21 -34.05
CA ARG A 213 8.84 -13.93 -35.47
C ARG A 213 10.21 -13.98 -36.13
N THR A 214 10.50 -15.06 -36.83
CA THR A 214 11.72 -15.20 -37.64
C THR A 214 11.60 -14.29 -38.86
N GLU A 215 12.30 -13.17 -38.87
CA GLU A 215 12.51 -12.39 -40.09
C GLU A 215 13.63 -13.05 -40.89
N GLU A 216 13.25 -13.78 -41.95
CA GLU A 216 14.18 -14.23 -42.98
C GLU A 216 14.67 -13.01 -43.78
N SER A 217 15.93 -12.64 -43.55
CA SER A 217 16.65 -11.69 -44.38
C SER A 217 17.09 -12.38 -45.68
N GLY A 218 16.26 -12.27 -46.70
CA GLY A 218 16.59 -12.66 -48.07
C GLY A 218 17.73 -11.82 -48.63
N THR A 219 18.91 -12.42 -48.75
CA THR A 219 20.07 -11.83 -49.43
C THR A 219 19.95 -12.13 -50.92
N ARG A 220 19.65 -11.13 -51.76
CA ARG A 220 19.75 -11.26 -53.22
C ARG A 220 21.17 -10.96 -53.68
N LYS A 221 21.73 -11.89 -54.47
CA LYS A 221 22.93 -11.73 -55.28
C LYS A 221 22.63 -10.93 -56.55
#